data_AF-A0A6P5IKS8-F1
#
_entry.id   AF-A0A6P5IKS8-F1
#
_cell.length_a   1.000
_cell.length_b   1.000
_cell.length_c   1.000
_cell.angle_alpha   90.00
_cell.angle_beta   90.00
_cell.angle_gamma   90.00
#
_symmetry.space_group_name_H-M   'P 1'
#
loop_
_entity.id
_entity.type
_entity.pdbx_description
1 polymer ?
#
loop_
_entity_poly.entity_id
_entity_poly.type
_entity_poly.pdbx_seq_one_letter_code
_entity_poly.pdbx_strand_id
1 'polypeptide(L)'
;MSLFPKIALRPEVEDYLRASFKNEEIVTALGVQEAERKFETLLNHLSHPPAFTTVRVNTHLASVKHVEDLLLEEINKQFNGLSVPILQHPDVQDVLLIPVIGPRKNINKQLSEVIVGAHCGNAVLRGAHVYVPGILSASKFMKAGDIVSVYSDIEGKCKKGAKEFDGKKVFLGNGISELSRNEIFSLSSPLTYVKRGIGIRMTEPVYLSPSFDSVLSSSLFLQNLPSAVVSHVLDPQPGEKILDMCAAPGGKTTHIAALMRDQGEVIALDKIPNKVEKIKRNAALLQLSCIRAFCYNGTKALGKAENGQGGPPFLPESFDRILLDAPCSGMGQRPNMAYTWTLKEVTSYQPLQRKLFTVAVQLLKLGGVLVYSTCTVTLAENEEQVAWALRAFPCLQLLPQEPHIGGEGMVGAGLSVDQLKQLQRFDPSIIPLKDTDITSIRDARREDMIWLANKDCIGFFIAKFVKRESF
;
A
#
# COMPACT_ATOMS: atom_id res chain seq x y z
N MET A 1 -11.51 -21.35 11.77
CA MET A 1 -10.11 -21.23 11.31
C MET A 1 -10.07 -20.25 10.15
N SER A 2 -9.08 -19.36 10.11
CA SER A 2 -8.86 -18.44 8.98
C SER A 2 -8.61 -19.24 7.70
N LEU A 3 -9.04 -18.70 6.55
CA LEU A 3 -8.87 -19.41 5.28
C LEU A 3 -7.40 -19.53 4.88
N PHE A 4 -6.62 -18.48 5.14
CA PHE A 4 -5.19 -18.48 4.90
C PHE A 4 -4.41 -18.69 6.19
N PRO A 5 -3.24 -19.37 6.11
CA PRO A 5 -2.31 -19.44 7.23
C PRO A 5 -1.74 -18.06 7.55
N LYS A 6 -1.09 -17.93 8.71
CA LYS A 6 -0.25 -16.74 8.99
C LYS A 6 0.82 -16.54 7.93
N ILE A 7 1.26 -15.30 7.79
CA ILE A 7 2.32 -14.91 6.86
C ILE A 7 3.55 -15.79 7.07
N ALA A 8 4.06 -16.38 5.99
CA ALA A 8 5.27 -17.18 6.05
C ALA A 8 6.50 -16.26 6.17
N LEU A 9 7.12 -16.27 7.34
CA LEU A 9 8.36 -15.55 7.65
C LEU A 9 9.53 -16.52 7.81
N ARG A 10 10.76 -16.03 7.66
CA ARG A 10 11.93 -16.76 8.14
C ARG A 10 11.94 -16.76 9.68
N PRO A 11 12.37 -17.85 10.34
CA PRO A 11 12.37 -17.94 11.80
C PRO A 11 13.04 -16.74 12.49
N GLU A 12 14.22 -16.34 12.01
CA GLU A 12 14.98 -15.21 12.57
C GLU A 12 14.27 -13.85 12.41
N VAL A 13 13.41 -13.70 11.40
CA VAL A 13 12.61 -12.48 11.20
C VAL A 13 11.39 -12.51 12.12
N GLU A 14 10.73 -13.66 12.25
CA GLU A 14 9.59 -13.80 13.16
C GLU A 14 10.02 -13.56 14.61
N ASP A 15 11.15 -14.11 15.04
CA ASP A 15 11.70 -13.93 16.38
C ASP A 15 12.05 -12.46 16.66
N TYR A 16 12.65 -11.77 15.69
CA TYR A 16 12.93 -10.33 15.78
C TYR A 16 11.66 -9.50 15.97
N LEU A 17 10.63 -9.76 15.16
CA LEU A 17 9.36 -9.06 15.29
C LEU A 17 8.68 -9.40 16.62
N ARG A 18 8.66 -10.67 17.01
CA ARG A 18 8.10 -11.14 18.28
C ARG A 18 8.74 -10.41 19.47
N ALA A 19 10.05 -10.23 19.46
CA ALA A 19 10.76 -9.48 20.50
C ALA A 19 10.32 -8.00 20.55
N SER A 20 10.16 -7.35 19.39
CA SER A 20 9.71 -5.95 19.31
C SER A 20 8.28 -5.75 19.82
N PHE A 21 7.37 -6.66 19.47
CA PHE A 21 5.96 -6.65 19.89
C PHE A 21 5.73 -7.16 21.32
N LYS A 22 6.79 -7.62 22.00
CA LYS A 22 6.79 -8.07 23.39
C LYS A 22 7.87 -7.38 24.22
N ASN A 23 8.19 -6.13 23.87
CA ASN A 23 9.10 -5.32 24.68
C ASN A 23 8.53 -5.11 26.09
N GLU A 24 9.40 -4.71 27.02
CA GLU A 24 9.06 -4.58 28.44
C GLU A 24 7.89 -3.62 28.69
N GLU A 25 7.77 -2.52 27.93
CA GLU A 25 6.66 -1.57 28.06
C GLU A 25 5.32 -2.21 27.64
N ILE A 26 5.29 -2.92 26.50
CA ILE A 26 4.08 -3.63 26.04
C ILE A 26 3.68 -4.71 27.03
N VAL A 27 4.65 -5.51 27.51
CA VAL A 27 4.40 -6.59 28.46
C VAL A 27 3.91 -6.03 29.80
N THR A 28 4.43 -4.89 30.24
CA THR A 28 3.97 -4.22 31.47
C THR A 28 2.54 -3.70 31.30
N ALA A 29 2.21 -3.16 30.12
CA ALA A 29 0.88 -2.58 29.85
C ALA A 29 -0.22 -3.64 29.61
N LEU A 30 0.10 -4.75 28.93
CA LEU A 30 -0.90 -5.74 28.47
C LEU A 30 -0.74 -7.13 29.10
N GLY A 31 0.43 -7.46 29.62
CA GLY A 31 0.82 -8.82 30.01
C GLY A 31 1.39 -9.64 28.84
N VAL A 32 2.23 -10.62 29.17
CA VAL A 32 2.94 -11.45 28.18
C VAL A 32 1.99 -12.22 27.26
N GLN A 33 0.93 -12.81 27.81
CA GLN A 33 -0.01 -13.65 27.07
C GLN A 33 -0.80 -12.84 26.03
N GLU A 34 -1.27 -11.66 26.41
CA GLU A 34 -2.03 -10.79 25.51
C GLU A 34 -1.15 -10.18 24.42
N ALA A 35 0.08 -9.79 24.75
CA ALA A 35 1.07 -9.32 23.77
C ALA A 35 1.37 -10.41 22.71
N GLU A 36 1.59 -11.65 23.15
CA GLU A 36 1.79 -12.81 22.26
C GLU A 36 0.56 -13.05 21.38
N ARG A 37 -0.65 -13.03 21.96
CA ARG A 37 -1.90 -13.22 21.22
C ARG A 37 -2.09 -12.15 20.16
N LYS A 38 -1.83 -10.88 20.48
CA LYS A 38 -1.90 -9.77 19.50
C LYS A 38 -0.89 -9.95 18.37
N PHE A 39 0.35 -10.33 18.69
CA PHE A 39 1.37 -10.59 17.69
C PHE A 39 0.99 -11.73 16.74
N GLU A 40 0.53 -12.87 17.24
CA GLU A 40 0.06 -13.96 16.38
C GLU A 40 -1.20 -13.58 15.59
N THR A 41 -2.09 -12.76 16.15
CA THR A 41 -3.26 -12.21 15.43
C THR A 41 -2.81 -11.32 14.26
N LEU A 42 -1.83 -10.44 14.47
CA LEU A 42 -1.23 -9.62 13.42
C LEU A 42 -0.68 -10.47 12.28
N LEU A 43 0.14 -11.50 12.58
CA LEU A 43 0.69 -12.38 11.54
C LEU A 43 -0.39 -13.12 10.75
N ASN A 44 -1.49 -13.51 11.40
CA ASN A 44 -2.64 -14.11 10.73
C ASN A 44 -3.35 -13.12 9.80
N HIS A 45 -3.55 -11.88 10.24
CA HIS A 45 -4.29 -10.88 9.48
C HIS A 45 -3.51 -10.35 8.28
N LEU A 46 -2.17 -10.32 8.36
CA LEU A 46 -1.32 -9.85 7.26
C LEU A 46 -1.54 -10.65 5.96
N SER A 47 -1.89 -11.94 6.05
CA SER A 47 -2.13 -12.79 4.87
C SER A 47 -3.51 -12.62 4.23
N HIS A 48 -4.40 -11.86 4.85
CA HIS A 48 -5.76 -11.63 4.35
C HIS A 48 -5.88 -10.24 3.72
N PRO A 49 -6.60 -10.10 2.60
CA PRO A 49 -6.81 -8.78 2.00
C PRO A 49 -7.62 -7.90 2.97
N PRO A 50 -7.44 -6.56 2.91
CA PRO A 50 -8.34 -5.63 3.59
C PRO A 50 -9.80 -5.84 3.14
N ALA A 51 -10.76 -5.67 4.06
CA ALA A 51 -12.20 -5.77 3.77
C ALA A 51 -12.71 -4.74 2.76
N PHE A 52 -11.93 -3.71 2.44
CA PHE A 52 -12.27 -2.71 1.44
C PHE A 52 -11.18 -2.55 0.38
N THR A 53 -11.63 -2.42 -0.86
CA THR A 53 -10.85 -1.80 -1.92
C THR A 53 -11.10 -0.30 -1.90
N THR A 54 -10.02 0.46 -1.88
CA THR A 54 -10.06 1.91 -1.71
C THR A 54 -9.48 2.56 -2.96
N VAL A 55 -10.22 3.52 -3.51
CA VAL A 55 -9.78 4.28 -4.68
C VAL A 55 -9.84 5.77 -4.38
N ARG A 56 -8.82 6.48 -4.81
CA ARG A 56 -8.77 7.93 -4.77
C ARG A 56 -9.30 8.49 -6.08
N VAL A 57 -10.22 9.44 -5.99
CA VAL A 57 -10.72 10.21 -7.11
C VAL A 57 -9.73 11.32 -7.46
N ASN A 58 -9.47 11.51 -8.75
CA ASN A 58 -8.74 12.66 -9.25
C ASN A 58 -9.68 13.88 -9.34
N THR A 59 -9.82 14.59 -8.22
CA THR A 59 -10.71 15.75 -8.09
C THR A 59 -10.32 16.95 -8.96
N HIS A 60 -9.10 16.94 -9.53
CA HIS A 60 -8.69 17.91 -10.53
C HIS A 60 -9.46 17.78 -11.85
N LEU A 61 -9.88 16.56 -12.23
CA LEU A 61 -10.54 16.29 -13.51
C LEU A 61 -12.03 15.96 -13.38
N ALA A 62 -12.45 15.37 -12.26
CA ALA A 62 -13.82 14.92 -12.09
C ALA A 62 -14.29 15.05 -10.64
N SER A 63 -15.58 15.32 -10.45
CA SER A 63 -16.18 15.31 -9.12
C SER A 63 -16.28 13.88 -8.58
N VAL A 64 -16.23 13.73 -7.26
CA VAL A 64 -16.38 12.43 -6.58
C VAL A 64 -17.70 11.77 -6.95
N LYS A 65 -18.79 12.55 -7.02
CA LYS A 65 -20.11 12.03 -7.36
C LYS A 65 -20.17 11.46 -8.78
N HIS A 66 -19.59 12.18 -9.75
CA HIS A 66 -19.56 11.71 -11.13
C HIS A 66 -18.77 10.40 -11.26
N VAL A 67 -17.62 10.29 -10.59
CA VAL A 67 -16.79 9.09 -10.62
C VAL A 67 -17.44 7.93 -9.88
N GLU A 68 -18.15 8.19 -8.77
CA GLU A 68 -18.97 7.21 -8.07
C GLU A 68 -20.02 6.58 -9.00
N ASP A 69 -20.76 7.40 -9.74
CA ASP A 69 -21.81 6.92 -10.67
C ASP A 69 -21.22 6.06 -11.79
N LEU A 70 -20.09 6.48 -12.39
CA LEU A 70 -19.38 5.69 -13.40
C LEU A 70 -18.84 4.37 -12.84
N LEU A 71 -18.32 4.37 -11.62
CA LEU A 71 -17.85 3.17 -10.95
C LEU A 71 -19.00 2.21 -10.63
N LEU A 72 -20.17 2.72 -10.26
CA LEU A 72 -21.33 1.88 -10.00
C LEU A 72 -21.75 1.11 -11.26
N GLU A 73 -21.75 1.78 -12.42
CA GLU A 73 -22.00 1.13 -13.71
C GLU A 73 -20.94 0.08 -14.05
N GLU A 74 -19.66 0.40 -13.83
CA GLU A 74 -18.56 -0.51 -14.13
C GLU A 74 -18.56 -1.75 -13.23
N ILE A 75 -18.76 -1.58 -11.94
CA ILE A 75 -18.85 -2.69 -10.98
C ILE A 75 -20.06 -3.58 -11.30
N ASN A 76 -21.20 -2.98 -11.67
CA ASN A 76 -22.38 -3.74 -12.09
C ASN A 76 -22.07 -4.63 -13.31
N LYS A 77 -21.34 -4.10 -14.32
CA LYS A 77 -20.88 -4.89 -15.47
C LYS A 77 -19.94 -6.01 -15.05
N GLN A 78 -18.93 -5.71 -14.22
CA GLN A 78 -17.93 -6.70 -13.81
C GLN A 78 -18.53 -7.84 -12.96
N PHE A 79 -19.55 -7.54 -12.14
CA PHE A 79 -20.17 -8.51 -11.25
C PHE A 79 -21.51 -9.07 -11.78
N ASN A 80 -21.77 -8.97 -13.08
CA ASN A 80 -22.94 -9.55 -13.75
C ASN A 80 -24.28 -9.18 -13.06
N GLY A 81 -24.48 -7.90 -12.72
CA GLY A 81 -25.71 -7.44 -12.07
C GLY A 81 -25.69 -7.44 -10.55
N LEU A 82 -24.63 -7.94 -9.91
CA LEU A 82 -24.52 -7.90 -8.46
C LEU A 82 -24.30 -6.47 -7.95
N SER A 83 -25.29 -5.93 -7.24
CA SER A 83 -25.20 -4.61 -6.61
C SER A 83 -24.30 -4.66 -5.37
N VAL A 84 -23.24 -3.85 -5.40
CA VAL A 84 -22.31 -3.62 -4.29
C VAL A 84 -22.27 -2.10 -4.03
N PRO A 85 -22.42 -1.63 -2.78
CA PRO A 85 -22.42 -0.21 -2.49
C PRO A 85 -21.01 0.38 -2.69
N ILE A 86 -20.97 1.64 -3.11
CA ILE A 86 -19.76 2.47 -3.08
C ILE A 86 -20.00 3.53 -2.01
N LEU A 87 -19.05 3.71 -1.11
CA LEU A 87 -19.16 4.68 -0.02
C LEU A 87 -18.11 5.76 -0.18
N GLN A 88 -18.52 7.03 -0.19
CA GLN A 88 -17.58 8.14 0.01
C GLN A 88 -17.20 8.22 1.50
N HIS A 89 -15.89 8.28 1.77
CA HIS A 89 -15.36 8.44 3.12
C HIS A 89 -15.66 9.87 3.64
N PRO A 90 -16.19 10.05 4.87
CA PRO A 90 -16.58 11.36 5.38
C PRO A 90 -15.40 12.31 5.60
N ASP A 91 -14.30 11.82 6.18
CA ASP A 91 -13.14 12.65 6.53
C ASP A 91 -12.08 12.74 5.43
N VAL A 92 -12.18 11.90 4.39
CA VAL A 92 -11.21 11.82 3.28
C VAL A 92 -12.03 11.88 2.00
N GLN A 93 -12.52 13.08 1.71
CA GLN A 93 -13.66 13.29 0.83
C GLN A 93 -13.43 12.84 -0.62
N ASP A 94 -12.18 12.73 -1.05
CA ASP A 94 -11.77 12.25 -2.37
C ASP A 94 -11.51 10.74 -2.43
N VAL A 95 -11.89 9.98 -1.40
CA VAL A 95 -11.77 8.52 -1.35
C VAL A 95 -13.13 7.84 -1.42
N LEU A 96 -13.22 6.85 -2.31
CA LEU A 96 -14.34 5.91 -2.41
C LEU A 96 -13.90 4.54 -1.86
N LEU A 97 -14.80 3.91 -1.11
CA LEU A 97 -14.64 2.63 -0.45
C LEU A 97 -15.59 1.63 -1.08
N ILE A 98 -15.06 0.47 -1.47
CA ILE A 98 -15.83 -0.61 -2.07
C ILE A 98 -15.60 -1.87 -1.23
N PRO A 99 -16.65 -2.44 -0.60
CA PRO A 99 -16.51 -3.61 0.23
C PRO A 99 -16.09 -4.83 -0.61
N VAL A 100 -15.24 -5.67 -0.03
CA VAL A 100 -14.77 -6.92 -0.61
C VAL A 100 -15.67 -8.05 -0.14
N ILE A 101 -16.18 -8.85 -1.08
CA ILE A 101 -16.98 -10.04 -0.74
C ILE A 101 -16.06 -11.25 -0.62
N GLY A 102 -16.01 -11.86 0.55
CA GLY A 102 -15.20 -13.05 0.82
C GLY A 102 -14.85 -13.21 2.30
N PRO A 103 -14.17 -14.30 2.67
CA PRO A 103 -13.75 -15.40 1.80
C PRO A 103 -14.89 -16.33 1.35
N ARG A 104 -14.95 -16.65 0.06
CA ARG A 104 -15.85 -17.66 -0.51
C ARG A 104 -15.27 -19.06 -0.36
N LYS A 105 -15.84 -19.86 0.55
CA LYS A 105 -15.34 -21.20 0.92
C LYS A 105 -15.92 -22.34 0.09
N ASN A 106 -16.98 -22.08 -0.67
CA ASN A 106 -17.77 -23.04 -1.44
C ASN A 106 -17.33 -23.18 -2.92
N ILE A 107 -16.10 -22.80 -3.24
CA ILE A 107 -15.58 -22.88 -4.62
C ILE A 107 -14.97 -24.25 -4.86
N ASN A 108 -15.51 -24.99 -5.84
CA ASN A 108 -14.99 -26.29 -6.24
C ASN A 108 -13.71 -26.13 -7.06
N LYS A 109 -12.65 -26.85 -6.65
CA LYS A 109 -11.37 -26.86 -7.36
C LYS A 109 -11.47 -27.68 -8.64
N GLN A 110 -10.73 -27.23 -9.67
CA GLN A 110 -10.62 -27.86 -10.98
C GLN A 110 -9.37 -28.74 -11.05
N LEU A 111 -9.39 -29.71 -11.97
CA LEU A 111 -8.24 -30.57 -12.24
C LEU A 111 -7.11 -29.83 -12.97
N SER A 112 -7.46 -28.86 -13.83
CA SER A 112 -6.49 -28.01 -14.50
C SER A 112 -6.07 -26.89 -13.57
N GLU A 113 -4.77 -26.76 -13.33
CA GLU A 113 -4.19 -25.85 -12.36
C GLU A 113 -3.24 -24.84 -13.02
N VAL A 114 -3.20 -23.63 -12.47
CA VAL A 114 -2.25 -22.58 -12.79
C VAL A 114 -1.62 -22.07 -11.51
N ILE A 115 -0.30 -21.91 -11.51
CA ILE A 115 0.46 -21.45 -10.35
C ILE A 115 1.11 -20.13 -10.67
N VAL A 116 0.89 -19.17 -9.78
CA VAL A 116 1.44 -17.81 -9.87
C VAL A 116 2.40 -17.55 -8.71
N GLY A 117 3.32 -16.60 -8.90
CA GLY A 117 4.19 -16.16 -7.81
C GLY A 117 3.43 -15.40 -6.73
N ALA A 118 3.98 -15.33 -5.50
CA ALA A 118 3.32 -14.73 -4.35
C ALA A 118 2.79 -13.30 -4.59
N HIS A 119 3.57 -12.43 -5.24
CA HIS A 119 3.13 -11.07 -5.56
C HIS A 119 1.92 -11.04 -6.51
N CYS A 120 1.90 -11.92 -7.51
CA CYS A 120 0.74 -12.06 -8.40
C CYS A 120 -0.47 -12.59 -7.62
N GLY A 121 -0.25 -13.56 -6.72
CA GLY A 121 -1.29 -14.07 -5.83
C GLY A 121 -1.91 -12.97 -4.95
N ASN A 122 -1.07 -12.12 -4.35
CA ASN A 122 -1.53 -10.97 -3.56
C ASN A 122 -2.36 -9.99 -4.40
N ALA A 123 -1.98 -9.75 -5.66
CA ALA A 123 -2.74 -8.90 -6.58
C ALA A 123 -4.10 -9.51 -6.96
N VAL A 124 -4.16 -10.82 -7.20
CA VAL A 124 -5.42 -11.55 -7.46
C VAL A 124 -6.37 -11.44 -6.28
N LEU A 125 -5.88 -11.58 -5.04
CA LEU A 125 -6.67 -11.38 -3.83
C LEU A 125 -7.17 -9.93 -3.64
N ARG A 126 -6.64 -8.98 -4.39
CA ARG A 126 -7.10 -7.57 -4.45
C ARG A 126 -7.95 -7.28 -5.69
N GLY A 127 -8.38 -8.30 -6.43
CA GLY A 127 -9.29 -8.17 -7.57
C GLY A 127 -8.62 -8.18 -8.95
N ALA A 128 -7.30 -8.34 -9.02
CA ALA A 128 -6.61 -8.41 -10.31
C ALA A 128 -6.89 -9.73 -11.05
N HIS A 129 -6.88 -9.66 -12.37
CA HIS A 129 -6.71 -10.86 -13.20
C HIS A 129 -5.25 -11.34 -13.17
N VAL A 130 -5.00 -12.56 -13.64
CA VAL A 130 -3.64 -13.09 -13.76
C VAL A 130 -3.07 -12.68 -15.11
N TYR A 131 -2.03 -11.85 -15.11
CA TYR A 131 -1.29 -11.50 -16.32
C TYR A 131 -0.20 -12.51 -16.60
N VAL A 132 0.11 -12.72 -17.88
CA VAL A 132 1.10 -13.71 -18.35
C VAL A 132 2.44 -13.67 -17.61
N PRO A 133 3.05 -12.51 -17.31
CA PRO A 133 4.31 -12.46 -16.57
C PRO A 133 4.27 -13.09 -15.18
N GLY A 134 3.08 -13.12 -14.55
CA GLY A 134 2.87 -13.67 -13.21
C GLY A 134 2.70 -15.19 -13.16
N ILE A 135 2.52 -15.84 -14.31
CA ILE A 135 2.32 -17.30 -14.40
C ILE A 135 3.68 -18.01 -14.33
N LEU A 136 3.82 -18.91 -13.35
CA LEU A 136 5.00 -19.74 -13.14
C LEU A 136 4.82 -21.15 -13.70
N SER A 137 3.65 -21.76 -13.50
CA SER A 137 3.34 -23.12 -13.94
C SER A 137 1.88 -23.21 -14.38
N ALA A 138 1.58 -24.18 -15.24
CA ALA A 138 0.24 -24.47 -15.73
C ALA A 138 0.12 -25.95 -16.12
N SER A 139 -1.05 -26.57 -16.01
CA SER A 139 -1.23 -27.97 -16.39
C SER A 139 -0.80 -28.27 -17.83
N LYS A 140 -0.21 -29.46 -18.05
CA LYS A 140 0.40 -29.86 -19.34
C LYS A 140 -0.54 -29.71 -20.55
N PHE A 141 -1.82 -29.97 -20.36
CA PHE A 141 -2.81 -30.01 -21.43
C PHE A 141 -3.76 -28.81 -21.46
N MET A 142 -3.45 -27.75 -20.70
CA MET A 142 -4.27 -26.55 -20.63
C MET A 142 -4.35 -25.82 -21.98
N LYS A 143 -5.57 -25.51 -22.41
CA LYS A 143 -5.92 -24.76 -23.62
C LYS A 143 -6.59 -23.43 -23.25
N ALA A 144 -6.64 -22.51 -24.22
CA ALA A 144 -7.49 -21.33 -24.10
C ALA A 144 -8.96 -21.75 -24.02
N GLY A 145 -9.73 -21.09 -23.15
CA GLY A 145 -11.12 -21.40 -22.81
C GLY A 145 -11.30 -22.36 -21.64
N ASP A 146 -10.24 -23.07 -21.20
CA ASP A 146 -10.34 -23.99 -20.08
C ASP A 146 -10.63 -23.24 -18.77
N ILE A 147 -11.51 -23.82 -17.94
CA ILE A 147 -11.70 -23.38 -16.55
C ILE A 147 -10.58 -24.01 -15.71
N VAL A 148 -9.82 -23.17 -15.02
CA VAL A 148 -8.64 -23.57 -14.24
C VAL A 148 -8.73 -23.08 -12.81
N SER A 149 -8.13 -23.82 -11.89
CA SER A 149 -7.89 -23.36 -10.51
C SER A 149 -6.54 -22.67 -10.40
N VAL A 150 -6.56 -21.45 -9.88
CA VAL A 150 -5.35 -20.64 -9.71
C VAL A 150 -4.83 -20.77 -8.27
N TYR A 151 -3.54 -21.00 -8.13
CA TYR A 151 -2.85 -21.12 -6.86
C TYR A 151 -1.66 -20.16 -6.75
N SER A 152 -1.41 -19.64 -5.55
CA SER A 152 -0.20 -18.89 -5.23
C SER A 152 0.88 -19.82 -4.69
N ASP A 153 2.08 -19.75 -5.28
CA ASP A 153 3.31 -20.29 -4.69
C ASP A 153 3.83 -19.29 -3.64
N ILE A 154 3.52 -19.58 -2.38
CA ILE A 154 3.91 -18.73 -1.25
C ILE A 154 5.34 -19.03 -0.79
N GLU A 155 5.93 -20.17 -1.16
CA GLU A 155 7.31 -20.50 -0.79
C GLU A 155 8.33 -20.02 -1.81
N GLY A 156 7.89 -19.63 -3.00
CA GLY A 156 8.75 -19.20 -4.10
C GLY A 156 9.61 -20.34 -4.66
N LYS A 157 9.14 -21.59 -4.56
CA LYS A 157 9.88 -22.80 -4.98
C LYS A 157 9.49 -23.29 -6.38
N CYS A 158 8.38 -22.80 -6.93
CA CYS A 158 7.89 -23.20 -8.24
C CYS A 158 8.80 -22.62 -9.33
N LYS A 159 9.41 -23.51 -10.13
CA LYS A 159 10.24 -23.10 -11.28
C LYS A 159 9.36 -22.71 -12.45
N LYS A 160 9.71 -21.61 -13.12
CA LYS A 160 8.97 -21.15 -14.30
C LYS A 160 8.98 -22.21 -15.40
N GLY A 161 7.81 -22.54 -15.92
CA GLY A 161 7.61 -23.59 -16.91
C GLY A 161 7.49 -25.00 -16.34
N ALA A 162 7.43 -25.21 -15.02
CA ALA A 162 7.08 -26.51 -14.45
C ALA A 162 5.70 -26.97 -14.96
N LYS A 163 5.48 -28.29 -15.02
CA LYS A 163 4.18 -28.89 -15.44
C LYS A 163 3.32 -29.28 -14.24
N GLU A 164 3.97 -29.52 -13.10
CA GLU A 164 3.41 -29.99 -11.84
C GLU A 164 4.18 -29.28 -10.71
N PHE A 165 3.57 -29.18 -9.52
CA PHE A 165 4.18 -28.59 -8.34
C PHE A 165 3.54 -29.15 -7.08
N ASP A 166 4.34 -29.85 -6.29
CA ASP A 166 3.92 -30.50 -5.05
C ASP A 166 4.25 -29.66 -3.80
N GLY A 167 4.78 -28.44 -4.00
CA GLY A 167 5.06 -27.52 -2.91
C GLY A 167 3.80 -26.91 -2.30
N LYS A 168 3.98 -26.14 -1.23
CA LYS A 168 2.86 -25.48 -0.55
C LYS A 168 2.23 -24.41 -1.45
N LYS A 169 0.97 -24.64 -1.83
CA LYS A 169 0.20 -23.77 -2.70
C LYS A 169 -1.09 -23.29 -2.03
N VAL A 170 -1.46 -22.03 -2.22
CA VAL A 170 -2.68 -21.41 -1.67
C VAL A 170 -3.68 -21.19 -2.77
N PHE A 171 -4.90 -21.72 -2.62
CA PHE A 171 -5.97 -21.56 -3.61
C PHE A 171 -6.50 -20.13 -3.64
N LEU A 172 -6.55 -19.53 -4.82
CA LEU A 172 -6.98 -18.14 -5.03
C LEU A 172 -8.37 -18.04 -5.67
N GLY A 173 -8.85 -19.12 -6.28
CA GLY A 173 -10.13 -19.18 -6.99
C GLY A 173 -10.01 -19.82 -8.36
N ASN A 174 -11.12 -19.83 -9.10
CA ASN A 174 -11.16 -20.30 -10.48
C ASN A 174 -11.16 -19.14 -11.48
N GLY A 175 -10.69 -19.42 -12.68
CA GLY A 175 -10.71 -18.49 -13.81
C GLY A 175 -10.73 -19.21 -15.15
N ILE A 176 -10.96 -18.45 -16.21
CA ILE A 176 -10.91 -18.93 -17.60
C ILE A 176 -9.53 -18.60 -18.16
N SER A 177 -8.85 -19.59 -18.73
CA SER A 177 -7.57 -19.38 -19.40
C SER A 177 -7.78 -18.68 -20.74
N GLU A 178 -7.13 -17.54 -20.96
CA GLU A 178 -7.16 -16.83 -22.25
C GLU A 178 -6.12 -17.40 -23.24
N LEU A 179 -5.16 -18.17 -22.72
CA LEU A 179 -4.05 -18.73 -23.49
C LEU A 179 -3.84 -20.20 -23.15
N SER A 180 -3.29 -20.96 -24.07
CA SER A 180 -2.78 -22.29 -23.79
C SER A 180 -1.44 -22.24 -23.04
N ARG A 181 -1.05 -23.37 -22.42
CA ARG A 181 0.28 -23.50 -21.81
C ARG A 181 1.40 -23.22 -22.81
N ASN A 182 1.26 -23.70 -24.05
CA ASN A 182 2.28 -23.51 -25.09
C ASN A 182 2.44 -22.03 -25.43
N GLU A 183 1.36 -21.25 -25.51
CA GLU A 183 1.44 -19.81 -25.79
C GLU A 183 2.12 -19.03 -24.66
N ILE A 184 1.89 -19.43 -23.40
CA ILE A 184 2.50 -18.80 -22.22
C ILE A 184 4.02 -19.03 -22.16
N PHE A 185 4.48 -20.25 -22.46
CA PHE A 185 5.88 -20.65 -22.23
C PHE A 185 6.72 -20.80 -23.52
N SER A 186 6.13 -20.71 -24.71
CA SER A 186 6.90 -20.81 -25.96
C SER A 186 7.76 -19.57 -26.21
N LEU A 187 9.05 -19.81 -26.47
CA LEU A 187 10.03 -18.76 -26.79
C LEU A 187 9.78 -18.11 -28.15
N SER A 188 9.07 -18.81 -29.06
CA SER A 188 8.84 -18.42 -30.45
C SER A 188 7.56 -17.60 -30.68
N SER A 189 6.82 -17.21 -29.63
CA SER A 189 5.64 -16.36 -29.79
C SER A 189 6.06 -14.95 -30.27
N PRO A 190 5.69 -14.51 -31.49
CA PRO A 190 6.19 -13.28 -32.12
C PRO A 190 5.64 -11.98 -31.51
N LEU A 191 4.65 -12.06 -30.62
CA LEU A 191 3.87 -10.90 -30.18
C LEU A 191 4.21 -10.51 -28.74
N THR A 192 4.89 -9.38 -28.58
CA THR A 192 5.20 -8.73 -27.30
C THR A 192 3.94 -8.44 -26.46
N TYR A 193 2.78 -8.29 -27.11
CA TYR A 193 1.48 -8.10 -26.49
C TYR A 193 0.98 -9.34 -25.73
N VAL A 194 1.14 -10.54 -26.32
CA VAL A 194 0.80 -11.82 -25.67
C VAL A 194 1.61 -12.03 -24.39
N LYS A 195 2.85 -11.52 -24.37
CA LYS A 195 3.75 -11.65 -23.20
C LYS A 195 3.37 -10.74 -22.02
N ARG A 196 2.38 -9.84 -22.16
CA ARG A 196 1.95 -8.91 -21.10
C ARG A 196 0.44 -8.83 -20.87
N GLY A 197 -0.36 -9.45 -21.72
CA GLY A 197 -1.82 -9.49 -21.57
C GLY A 197 -2.32 -10.36 -20.41
N ILE A 198 -3.64 -10.42 -20.28
CA ILE A 198 -4.32 -11.33 -19.35
C ILE A 198 -4.04 -12.77 -19.79
N GLY A 199 -3.50 -13.57 -18.87
CA GLY A 199 -3.35 -15.01 -19.05
C GLY A 199 -4.57 -15.76 -18.53
N ILE A 200 -5.01 -15.46 -17.30
CA ILE A 200 -6.21 -16.06 -16.70
C ILE A 200 -7.15 -14.94 -16.26
N ARG A 201 -8.38 -14.97 -16.77
CA ARG A 201 -9.47 -14.12 -16.31
C ARG A 201 -10.13 -14.77 -15.11
N MET A 202 -9.94 -14.19 -13.93
CA MET A 202 -10.56 -14.69 -12.69
C MET A 202 -12.08 -14.53 -12.77
N THR A 203 -12.83 -15.62 -12.56
CA THR A 203 -14.30 -15.66 -12.62
C THR A 203 -14.91 -16.00 -11.26
N GLU A 204 -14.26 -16.86 -10.48
CA GLU A 204 -14.67 -17.23 -9.13
C GLU A 204 -13.50 -17.07 -8.13
N PRO A 205 -13.01 -15.85 -7.87
CA PRO A 205 -11.95 -15.64 -6.89
C PRO A 205 -12.42 -15.90 -5.46
N VAL A 206 -11.52 -16.28 -4.55
CA VAL A 206 -11.85 -16.45 -3.13
C VAL A 206 -12.37 -15.15 -2.51
N TYR A 207 -11.75 -14.02 -2.87
CA TYR A 207 -12.21 -12.67 -2.52
C TYR A 207 -12.63 -11.96 -3.81
N LEU A 208 -13.89 -11.53 -3.88
CA LEU A 208 -14.41 -10.75 -4.98
C LEU A 208 -14.18 -9.27 -4.69
N SER A 209 -13.22 -8.71 -5.40
CA SER A 209 -12.94 -7.26 -5.49
C SER A 209 -13.00 -6.85 -6.96
N PRO A 210 -13.42 -5.62 -7.27
CA PRO A 210 -13.44 -5.16 -8.66
C PRO A 210 -12.03 -5.01 -9.22
N SER A 211 -11.90 -5.23 -10.53
CA SER A 211 -10.68 -4.97 -11.27
C SER A 211 -10.66 -3.51 -11.72
N PHE A 212 -9.53 -2.84 -11.51
CA PHE A 212 -9.31 -1.46 -11.96
C PHE A 212 -8.31 -1.37 -13.11
N ASP A 213 -8.08 -2.47 -13.82
CA ASP A 213 -7.26 -2.40 -15.02
C ASP A 213 -7.98 -1.58 -16.09
N SER A 214 -7.36 -0.48 -16.51
CA SER A 214 -7.85 0.43 -17.55
C SER A 214 -9.22 1.09 -17.27
N VAL A 215 -9.78 0.92 -16.07
CA VAL A 215 -11.03 1.56 -15.64
C VAL A 215 -10.76 3.00 -15.21
N LEU A 216 -11.40 3.97 -15.87
CA LEU A 216 -11.39 5.39 -15.51
C LEU A 216 -9.98 5.92 -15.19
N SER A 217 -8.99 5.54 -16.00
CA SER A 217 -7.57 5.66 -15.69
C SER A 217 -7.05 7.09 -15.46
N SER A 218 -7.76 8.11 -15.98
CA SER A 218 -7.48 9.53 -15.71
C SER A 218 -8.18 10.08 -14.45
N SER A 219 -9.23 9.40 -13.99
CA SER A 219 -10.12 9.86 -12.91
C SER A 219 -9.92 9.10 -11.60
N LEU A 220 -9.20 7.97 -11.62
CA LEU A 220 -8.97 7.11 -10.45
C LEU A 220 -7.50 6.79 -10.23
N PHE A 221 -7.16 6.62 -8.96
CA PHE A 221 -5.89 6.03 -8.53
C PHE A 221 -6.15 5.01 -7.43
N LEU A 222 -5.74 3.75 -7.63
CA LEU A 222 -5.78 2.73 -6.58
C LEU A 222 -4.80 3.09 -5.46
N GLN A 223 -5.33 3.40 -4.28
CA GLN A 223 -4.53 3.85 -3.14
C GLN A 223 -5.17 3.36 -1.85
N ASN A 224 -4.39 2.68 -1.01
CA ASN A 224 -4.86 2.24 0.30
C ASN A 224 -5.27 3.46 1.16
N LEU A 225 -6.33 3.33 1.96
CA LEU A 225 -6.84 4.43 2.79
C LEU A 225 -5.74 5.16 3.59
N PRO A 226 -4.87 4.49 4.37
CA PRO A 226 -3.80 5.20 5.11
C PRO A 226 -2.87 6.01 4.21
N SER A 227 -2.60 5.53 2.99
CA SER A 227 -1.76 6.26 2.03
C SER A 227 -2.45 7.50 1.46
N ALA A 228 -3.79 7.54 1.38
CA ALA A 228 -4.53 8.75 1.01
C ALA A 228 -4.58 9.73 2.19
N VAL A 229 -4.75 9.23 3.42
CA VAL A 229 -4.73 10.03 4.65
C VAL A 229 -3.44 10.84 4.79
N VAL A 230 -2.28 10.28 4.42
CA VAL A 230 -0.98 10.98 4.47
C VAL A 230 -1.01 12.35 3.78
N SER A 231 -1.57 12.43 2.57
CA SER A 231 -1.60 13.69 1.81
C SER A 231 -2.56 14.71 2.42
N HIS A 232 -3.65 14.26 3.04
CA HIS A 232 -4.55 15.12 3.82
C HIS A 232 -3.90 15.60 5.13
N VAL A 233 -3.18 14.73 5.85
CA VAL A 233 -2.44 15.09 7.07
C VAL A 233 -1.33 16.09 6.77
N LEU A 234 -0.68 15.99 5.61
CA LEU A 234 0.29 16.98 5.14
C LEU A 234 -0.35 18.36 4.93
N ASP A 235 -1.63 18.38 4.54
CA ASP A 235 -2.43 19.59 4.33
C ASP A 235 -1.75 20.65 3.43
N PRO A 236 -1.38 20.29 2.18
CA PRO A 236 -0.68 21.19 1.28
C PRO A 236 -1.61 22.28 0.75
N GLN A 237 -1.16 23.53 0.76
CA GLN A 237 -1.97 24.67 0.30
C GLN A 237 -1.62 25.07 -1.14
N PRO A 238 -2.60 25.55 -1.93
CA PRO A 238 -2.34 26.13 -3.25
C PRO A 238 -1.26 27.23 -3.20
N GLY A 239 -0.28 27.15 -4.10
CA GLY A 239 0.82 28.10 -4.23
C GLY A 239 2.09 27.74 -3.44
N GLU A 240 2.03 26.74 -2.55
CA GLU A 240 3.18 26.29 -1.78
C GLU A 240 4.18 25.47 -2.60
N LYS A 241 5.39 25.35 -2.05
CA LYS A 241 6.45 24.49 -2.58
C LYS A 241 6.62 23.26 -1.70
N ILE A 242 6.27 22.09 -2.26
CA ILE A 242 6.22 20.81 -1.54
C ILE A 242 7.30 19.86 -2.10
N LEU A 243 7.98 19.14 -1.21
CA LEU A 243 8.91 18.07 -1.58
C LEU A 243 8.38 16.70 -1.17
N ASP A 244 8.29 15.77 -2.12
CA ASP A 244 8.14 14.33 -1.87
C ASP A 244 9.48 13.64 -2.12
N MET A 245 10.15 13.21 -1.04
CA MET A 245 11.53 12.74 -1.10
C MET A 245 11.69 11.32 -1.67
N CYS A 246 10.62 10.52 -1.68
CA CYS A 246 10.61 9.11 -2.05
C CYS A 246 9.31 8.78 -2.81
N ALA A 247 9.12 9.49 -3.91
CA ALA A 247 7.82 9.73 -4.50
C ALA A 247 7.21 8.54 -5.26
N ALA A 248 8.01 7.58 -5.74
CA ALA A 248 7.49 6.61 -6.69
C ALA A 248 6.53 5.59 -6.07
N PRO A 249 5.43 5.22 -6.76
CA PRO A 249 5.12 5.53 -8.17
C PRO A 249 4.34 6.85 -8.39
N GLY A 250 4.25 7.73 -7.40
CA GLY A 250 3.63 9.05 -7.51
C GLY A 250 2.22 9.15 -6.95
N GLY A 251 1.75 8.14 -6.19
CA GLY A 251 0.40 8.13 -5.63
C GLY A 251 0.13 9.31 -4.69
N LYS A 252 1.02 9.53 -3.72
CA LYS A 252 0.95 10.66 -2.78
C LYS A 252 1.34 11.98 -3.44
N THR A 253 2.33 11.98 -4.33
CA THR A 253 2.74 13.16 -5.11
C THR A 253 1.58 13.73 -5.94
N THR A 254 0.88 12.87 -6.69
CA THR A 254 -0.26 13.31 -7.51
C THR A 254 -1.47 13.69 -6.65
N HIS A 255 -1.62 13.10 -5.46
CA HIS A 255 -2.63 13.50 -4.50
C HIS A 255 -2.35 14.90 -3.94
N ILE A 256 -1.10 15.18 -3.54
CA ILE A 256 -0.67 16.52 -3.08
C ILE A 256 -0.97 17.58 -4.14
N ALA A 257 -0.58 17.33 -5.39
CA ALA A 257 -0.85 18.25 -6.49
C ALA A 257 -2.37 18.48 -6.71
N ALA A 258 -3.18 17.43 -6.61
CA ALA A 258 -4.64 17.55 -6.72
C ALA A 258 -5.25 18.37 -5.57
N LEU A 259 -4.79 18.17 -4.33
CA LEU A 259 -5.24 18.97 -3.17
C LEU A 259 -4.87 20.46 -3.31
N MET A 260 -3.71 20.74 -3.90
CA MET A 260 -3.27 22.09 -4.26
C MET A 260 -3.97 22.67 -5.49
N ARG A 261 -4.91 21.93 -6.10
CA ARG A 261 -5.61 22.32 -7.35
C ARG A 261 -4.66 22.62 -8.50
N ASP A 262 -3.56 21.87 -8.56
CA ASP A 262 -2.46 22.06 -9.50
C ASP A 262 -1.81 23.46 -9.46
N GLN A 263 -1.95 24.20 -8.35
CA GLN A 263 -1.35 25.52 -8.14
C GLN A 263 -0.19 25.43 -7.13
N GLY A 264 1.02 25.83 -7.54
CA GLY A 264 2.23 25.76 -6.71
C GLY A 264 3.32 24.92 -7.37
N GLU A 265 4.19 24.31 -6.56
CA GLU A 265 5.26 23.45 -7.06
C GLU A 265 5.40 22.17 -6.22
N VAL A 266 5.28 21.01 -6.85
CA VAL A 266 5.49 19.70 -6.21
C VAL A 266 6.73 19.05 -6.79
N ILE A 267 7.81 19.03 -6.01
CA ILE A 267 9.05 18.36 -6.38
C ILE A 267 8.98 16.90 -5.95
N ALA A 268 9.15 15.98 -6.88
CA ALA A 268 9.14 14.54 -6.62
C ALA A 268 10.53 13.94 -6.86
N LEU A 269 11.12 13.28 -5.87
CA LEU A 269 12.40 12.60 -6.00
C LEU A 269 12.22 11.08 -5.93
N ASP A 270 12.94 10.35 -6.78
CA ASP A 270 13.20 8.93 -6.59
C ASP A 270 14.60 8.58 -7.12
N LYS A 271 15.24 7.56 -6.55
CA LYS A 271 16.60 7.16 -6.91
C LYS A 271 16.64 6.35 -8.22
N ILE A 272 15.54 5.73 -8.63
CA ILE A 272 15.50 4.78 -9.75
C ILE A 272 14.87 5.44 -10.99
N PRO A 273 15.57 5.50 -12.15
CA PRO A 273 15.06 6.16 -13.35
C PRO A 273 13.68 5.67 -13.81
N ASN A 274 13.48 4.36 -13.86
CA ASN A 274 12.19 3.76 -14.28
C ASN A 274 11.03 4.14 -13.36
N LYS A 275 11.32 4.35 -12.06
CA LYS A 275 10.34 4.78 -11.08
C LYS A 275 9.97 6.25 -11.27
N VAL A 276 10.93 7.10 -11.58
CA VAL A 276 10.69 8.51 -11.94
C VAL A 276 9.86 8.63 -13.21
N GLU A 277 10.16 7.84 -14.23
CA GLU A 277 9.33 7.81 -15.45
C GLU A 277 7.89 7.36 -15.15
N LYS A 278 7.68 6.48 -14.15
CA LYS A 278 6.34 6.12 -13.71
C LYS A 278 5.63 7.29 -13.00
N ILE A 279 6.33 8.09 -12.19
CA ILE A 279 5.78 9.32 -11.60
C ILE A 279 5.32 10.27 -12.72
N LYS A 280 6.19 10.56 -13.69
CA LYS A 280 5.88 11.46 -14.82
C LYS A 280 4.66 10.96 -15.62
N ARG A 281 4.60 9.66 -15.92
CA ARG A 281 3.46 9.06 -16.62
C ARG A 281 2.16 9.20 -15.83
N ASN A 282 2.20 8.96 -14.52
CA ASN A 282 1.02 9.10 -13.68
C ASN A 282 0.59 10.57 -13.55
N ALA A 283 1.54 11.52 -13.41
CA ALA A 283 1.24 12.95 -13.43
C ALA A 283 0.59 13.40 -14.74
N ALA A 284 1.13 12.96 -15.89
CA ALA A 284 0.56 13.25 -17.20
C ALA A 284 -0.84 12.62 -17.40
N LEU A 285 -1.02 11.37 -16.97
CA LEU A 285 -2.30 10.66 -17.06
C LEU A 285 -3.40 11.36 -16.25
N LEU A 286 -3.05 11.90 -15.08
CA LEU A 286 -3.95 12.64 -14.19
C LEU A 286 -4.01 14.15 -14.52
N GLN A 287 -3.28 14.59 -15.55
CA GLN A 287 -3.20 15.98 -16.04
C GLN A 287 -2.76 16.99 -14.96
N LEU A 288 -1.71 16.66 -14.21
CA LEU A 288 -1.14 17.53 -13.17
C LEU A 288 0.17 18.12 -13.66
N SER A 289 0.22 19.44 -13.79
CA SER A 289 1.33 20.19 -14.39
C SER A 289 2.32 20.77 -13.36
N CYS A 290 1.91 20.95 -12.09
CA CYS A 290 2.77 21.49 -11.04
C CYS A 290 3.83 20.49 -10.53
N ILE A 291 3.82 19.25 -11.02
CA ILE A 291 4.73 18.17 -10.58
C ILE A 291 6.02 18.18 -11.41
N ARG A 292 7.16 18.30 -10.73
CA ARG A 292 8.50 18.15 -11.33
C ARG A 292 9.23 16.97 -10.71
N ALA A 293 9.37 15.89 -11.48
CA ALA A 293 9.98 14.64 -11.01
C ALA A 293 11.45 14.48 -11.45
N PHE A 294 12.34 14.16 -10.50
CA PHE A 294 13.78 14.03 -10.73
C PHE A 294 14.32 12.68 -10.27
N CYS A 295 15.22 12.10 -11.08
CA CYS A 295 16.01 10.95 -10.68
C CYS A 295 17.19 11.41 -9.84
N TYR A 296 17.03 11.38 -8.52
CA TYR A 296 18.01 11.91 -7.60
C TYR A 296 18.03 11.14 -6.27
N ASN A 297 19.20 11.08 -5.62
CA ASN A 297 19.29 10.46 -4.31
C ASN A 297 18.86 11.45 -3.23
N GLY A 298 17.71 11.21 -2.59
CA GLY A 298 17.19 12.04 -1.51
C GLY A 298 18.17 12.29 -0.36
N THR A 299 19.10 11.37 -0.07
CA THR A 299 20.13 11.58 0.98
C THR A 299 21.20 12.61 0.60
N LYS A 300 21.17 13.12 -0.63
CA LYS A 300 22.09 14.14 -1.16
C LYS A 300 21.34 15.38 -1.64
N ALA A 301 20.05 15.51 -1.31
CA ALA A 301 19.19 16.55 -1.86
C ALA A 301 19.48 17.95 -1.28
N LEU A 302 20.28 18.07 -0.21
CA LEU A 302 20.76 19.35 0.31
C LEU A 302 22.02 19.80 -0.43
N GLY A 303 22.03 21.02 -0.94
CA GLY A 303 23.19 21.61 -1.62
C GLY A 303 22.80 22.73 -2.60
N LYS A 304 23.80 23.38 -3.19
CA LYS A 304 23.58 24.40 -4.22
C LYS A 304 23.59 23.73 -5.60
N ALA A 305 22.53 23.93 -6.38
CA ALA A 305 22.49 23.45 -7.76
C ALA A 305 23.59 24.13 -8.59
N GLU A 306 24.43 23.35 -9.28
CA GLU A 306 25.57 23.85 -10.05
C GLU A 306 25.13 24.67 -11.29
N ASN A 307 23.94 24.37 -11.83
CA ASN A 307 23.52 24.87 -13.16
C ASN A 307 22.26 25.76 -13.15
N GLY A 308 21.74 26.19 -11.99
CA GLY A 308 20.63 27.14 -11.89
C GLY A 308 19.25 26.67 -12.42
N GLN A 309 19.10 25.44 -12.90
CA GLN A 309 17.86 24.93 -13.55
C GLN A 309 16.71 24.58 -12.58
N GLY A 310 16.73 25.08 -11.34
CA GLY A 310 15.68 24.87 -10.34
C GLY A 310 15.41 23.40 -9.97
N GLY A 311 16.38 22.50 -10.17
CA GLY A 311 16.32 21.07 -9.79
C GLY A 311 17.28 20.74 -8.64
N PRO A 312 17.32 19.48 -8.17
CA PRO A 312 18.17 19.06 -7.05
C PRO A 312 19.68 19.18 -7.36
N PRO A 313 20.55 19.43 -6.37
CA PRO A 313 20.21 19.61 -4.95
C PRO A 313 19.62 20.99 -4.65
N PHE A 314 18.97 21.11 -3.50
CA PHE A 314 18.21 22.29 -3.07
C PHE A 314 18.87 22.96 -1.85
N LEU A 315 18.71 24.28 -1.76
CA LEU A 315 19.18 25.08 -0.63
C LEU A 315 18.45 24.68 0.66
N PRO A 316 19.08 24.84 1.84
CA PRO A 316 18.40 24.66 3.12
C PRO A 316 17.16 25.56 3.22
N GLU A 317 16.18 25.11 4.00
CA GLU A 317 14.98 25.88 4.33
C GLU A 317 14.25 26.44 3.09
N SER A 318 14.08 25.61 2.06
CA SER A 318 13.51 26.02 0.76
C SER A 318 12.13 25.45 0.46
N PHE A 319 11.61 24.55 1.29
CA PHE A 319 10.30 23.93 1.12
C PHE A 319 9.33 24.28 2.25
N ASP A 320 8.09 24.60 1.90
CA ASP A 320 7.02 24.91 2.85
C ASP A 320 6.56 23.65 3.58
N ARG A 321 6.48 22.53 2.85
CA ARG A 321 6.23 21.21 3.43
C ARG A 321 7.06 20.12 2.76
N ILE A 322 7.33 19.06 3.53
CA ILE A 322 8.04 17.89 3.06
C ILE A 322 7.28 16.63 3.45
N LEU A 323 7.06 15.76 2.47
CA LEU A 323 6.64 14.39 2.67
C LEU A 323 7.87 13.47 2.58
N LEU A 324 8.11 12.74 3.66
CA LEU A 324 9.04 11.62 3.70
C LEU A 324 8.26 10.30 3.84
N ASP A 325 7.74 9.82 2.71
CA ASP A 325 7.19 8.47 2.57
C ASP A 325 8.34 7.46 2.46
N ALA A 326 8.96 7.16 3.59
CA ALA A 326 10.29 6.56 3.59
C ALA A 326 10.26 5.10 3.08
N PRO A 327 11.30 4.66 2.33
CA PRO A 327 11.47 3.25 2.04
C PRO A 327 11.56 2.48 3.36
N CYS A 328 10.82 1.39 3.46
CA CYS A 328 10.70 0.58 4.66
C CYS A 328 10.63 -0.91 4.31
N SER A 329 10.63 -1.76 5.33
CA SER A 329 10.46 -3.21 5.17
C SER A 329 9.11 -3.60 4.53
N GLY A 330 8.07 -2.76 4.62
CA GLY A 330 6.77 -3.05 4.00
C GLY A 330 6.01 -4.21 4.65
N MET A 331 6.34 -4.58 5.89
CA MET A 331 5.71 -5.69 6.62
C MET A 331 4.21 -5.50 6.87
N GLY A 332 3.69 -4.28 6.74
CA GLY A 332 2.27 -3.97 6.91
C GLY A 332 1.42 -4.24 5.67
N GLN A 333 2.01 -4.57 4.52
CA GLN A 333 1.25 -4.79 3.29
C GLN A 333 0.25 -5.95 3.43
N ARG A 334 -0.95 -5.77 2.86
CA ARG A 334 -2.02 -6.78 2.85
C ARG A 334 -2.71 -6.91 1.50
N PRO A 335 -3.01 -8.14 1.05
CA PRO A 335 -2.56 -9.40 1.63
C PRO A 335 -1.06 -9.60 1.38
N ASN A 336 -0.41 -10.25 2.34
CA ASN A 336 0.96 -10.70 2.24
C ASN A 336 1.06 -12.12 2.82
N MET A 337 1.05 -13.10 1.93
CA MET A 337 1.07 -14.52 2.33
C MET A 337 2.48 -15.03 2.67
N ALA A 338 3.52 -14.38 2.16
CA ALA A 338 4.89 -14.79 2.38
C ALA A 338 5.89 -13.65 2.21
N TYR A 339 6.89 -13.65 3.08
CA TYR A 339 7.92 -12.64 3.11
C TYR A 339 9.29 -13.29 3.31
N THR A 340 10.06 -13.35 2.22
CA THR A 340 11.27 -14.16 2.11
C THR A 340 12.54 -13.41 2.45
N TRP A 341 12.45 -12.18 2.96
CA TRP A 341 13.63 -11.38 3.27
C TRP A 341 14.35 -11.90 4.51
N THR A 342 15.65 -11.67 4.55
CA THR A 342 16.53 -11.91 5.69
C THR A 342 16.33 -10.87 6.78
N LEU A 343 16.72 -11.18 8.01
CA LEU A 343 16.74 -10.22 9.12
C LEU A 343 17.60 -8.98 8.79
N LYS A 344 18.71 -9.17 8.08
CA LYS A 344 19.59 -8.07 7.65
C LYS A 344 18.87 -7.12 6.69
N GLU A 345 18.08 -7.65 5.76
CA GLU A 345 17.29 -6.83 4.84
C GLU A 345 16.21 -6.04 5.61
N VAL A 346 15.47 -6.70 6.51
CA VAL A 346 14.43 -6.06 7.34
C VAL A 346 15.00 -4.91 8.20
N THR A 347 16.17 -5.10 8.81
CA THR A 347 16.78 -4.11 9.70
C THR A 347 17.63 -3.05 8.99
N SER A 348 17.80 -3.15 7.67
CA SER A 348 18.65 -2.23 6.89
C SER A 348 18.07 -0.84 6.66
N TYR A 349 16.78 -0.64 6.95
CA TYR A 349 16.06 0.60 6.60
C TYR A 349 16.28 1.74 7.58
N GLN A 350 16.41 1.46 8.88
CA GLN A 350 16.52 2.50 9.90
C GLN A 350 17.65 3.51 9.62
N PRO A 351 18.88 3.11 9.25
CA PRO A 351 19.95 4.06 8.93
C PRO A 351 19.66 4.91 7.68
N LEU A 352 19.01 4.33 6.66
CA LEU A 352 18.62 5.06 5.45
C LEU A 352 17.52 6.08 5.75
N GLN A 353 16.50 5.67 6.51
CA GLN A 353 15.41 6.53 6.93
C GLN A 353 15.93 7.72 7.73
N ARG A 354 16.85 7.52 8.68
CA ARG A 354 17.48 8.61 9.44
C ARG A 354 18.23 9.59 8.53
N LYS A 355 19.01 9.10 7.55
CA LYS A 355 19.72 9.96 6.57
C LYS A 355 18.76 10.81 5.74
N LEU A 356 17.66 10.22 5.26
CA LEU A 356 16.63 10.94 4.51
C LEU A 356 15.95 11.98 5.40
N PHE A 357 15.61 11.60 6.64
CA PHE A 357 14.97 12.47 7.62
C PHE A 357 15.86 13.67 7.95
N THR A 358 17.16 13.49 8.19
CA THR A 358 18.10 14.60 8.42
C THR A 358 18.05 15.62 7.28
N VAL A 359 18.09 15.15 6.02
CA VAL A 359 18.00 16.04 4.85
C VAL A 359 16.64 16.73 4.77
N ALA A 360 15.55 16.03 5.10
CA ALA A 360 14.21 16.62 5.17
C ALA A 360 14.19 17.82 6.13
N VAL A 361 14.69 17.66 7.36
CA VAL A 361 14.71 18.74 8.37
C VAL A 361 15.52 19.95 7.93
N GLN A 362 16.65 19.71 7.23
CA GLN A 362 17.52 20.78 6.73
C GLN A 362 16.88 21.54 5.55
N LEU A 363 16.10 20.85 4.70
CA LEU A 363 15.39 21.46 3.57
C LEU A 363 14.09 22.17 3.98
N LEU A 364 13.54 21.87 5.15
CA LEU A 364 12.28 22.41 5.63
C LEU A 364 12.42 23.85 6.14
N LYS A 365 11.55 24.74 5.69
CA LYS A 365 11.46 26.13 6.18
C LYS A 365 11.09 26.19 7.67
N LEU A 366 11.47 27.30 8.31
CA LEU A 366 10.90 27.67 9.61
C LEU A 366 9.37 27.78 9.51
N GLY A 367 8.65 27.17 10.45
CA GLY A 367 7.19 27.05 10.43
C GLY A 367 6.66 25.99 9.46
N GLY A 368 7.52 25.36 8.67
CA GLY A 368 7.14 24.33 7.71
C GLY A 368 6.72 23.01 8.36
N VAL A 369 6.01 22.18 7.60
CA VAL A 369 5.50 20.87 8.04
C VAL A 369 6.30 19.71 7.42
N LEU A 370 6.70 18.74 8.24
CA LEU A 370 7.24 17.46 7.80
C LEU A 370 6.27 16.35 8.16
N VAL A 371 5.84 15.56 7.19
CA VAL A 371 5.15 14.28 7.43
C VAL A 371 6.08 13.14 7.13
N TYR A 372 6.30 12.28 8.12
CA TYR A 372 6.99 11.01 7.99
C TYR A 372 5.95 9.88 7.95
N SER A 373 6.03 9.00 6.95
CA SER A 373 5.15 7.84 6.86
C SER A 373 5.85 6.58 6.39
N THR A 374 5.35 5.43 6.84
CA THR A 374 5.80 4.10 6.39
C THR A 374 4.61 3.15 6.23
N CYS A 375 4.78 2.10 5.42
CA CYS A 375 3.84 0.98 5.29
C CYS A 375 4.34 -0.28 6.00
N THR A 376 5.08 -0.10 7.10
CA THR A 376 5.57 -1.19 7.95
C THR A 376 5.00 -1.09 9.36
N VAL A 377 5.14 -2.17 10.12
CA VAL A 377 4.65 -2.31 11.50
C VAL A 377 5.80 -2.40 12.51
N THR A 378 7.06 -2.29 12.09
CA THR A 378 8.21 -2.42 12.99
C THR A 378 8.34 -1.19 13.89
N LEU A 379 8.61 -1.37 15.19
CA LEU A 379 8.81 -0.25 16.10
C LEU A 379 10.07 0.57 15.70
N ALA A 380 11.11 -0.12 15.25
CA ALA A 380 12.39 0.44 14.81
C ALA A 380 12.31 1.43 13.64
N GLU A 381 11.32 1.27 12.76
CA GLU A 381 11.09 2.15 11.61
C GLU A 381 9.96 3.15 11.87
N ASN A 382 9.34 3.17 13.06
CA ASN A 382 8.19 4.01 13.35
C ASN A 382 8.41 4.82 14.63
N GLU A 383 7.93 4.36 15.79
CA GLU A 383 7.99 5.12 17.04
C GLU A 383 9.44 5.39 17.48
N GLU A 384 10.38 4.47 17.25
CA GLU A 384 11.81 4.73 17.50
C GLU A 384 12.38 5.84 16.62
N GLN A 385 11.88 5.99 15.39
CA GLN A 385 12.30 7.05 14.49
C GLN A 385 11.75 8.41 14.95
N VAL A 386 10.53 8.45 15.46
CA VAL A 386 9.97 9.64 16.10
C VAL A 386 10.77 10.03 17.34
N ALA A 387 11.02 9.07 18.23
CA ALA A 387 11.79 9.31 19.46
C ALA A 387 13.22 9.78 19.15
N TRP A 388 13.87 9.18 18.15
CA TRP A 388 15.17 9.65 17.66
C TRP A 388 15.08 11.06 17.08
N ALA A 389 14.09 11.35 16.24
CA ALA A 389 13.96 12.66 15.58
C ALA A 389 13.76 13.79 16.61
N LEU A 390 12.91 13.59 17.62
CA LEU A 390 12.67 14.57 18.68
C LEU A 390 13.92 14.85 19.54
N ARG A 391 14.80 13.84 19.71
CA ARG A 391 16.09 14.03 20.41
C ARG A 391 17.16 14.67 19.53
N ALA A 392 17.24 14.24 18.26
CA ALA A 392 18.27 14.67 17.33
C ALA A 392 18.00 16.07 16.75
N PHE A 393 16.74 16.49 16.69
CA PHE A 393 16.30 17.76 16.14
C PHE A 393 15.38 18.48 17.14
N PRO A 394 15.94 19.18 18.15
CA PRO A 394 15.14 19.95 19.11
C PRO A 394 14.26 21.03 18.46
N CYS A 395 14.61 21.48 17.25
CA CYS A 395 13.80 22.40 16.46
C CYS A 395 12.49 21.80 15.93
N LEU A 396 12.30 20.48 16.01
CA LEU A 396 11.06 19.82 15.63
C LEU A 396 10.13 19.63 16.82
N GLN A 397 8.86 19.88 16.59
CA GLN A 397 7.79 19.57 17.51
C GLN A 397 6.78 18.63 16.82
N LEU A 398 6.36 17.58 17.54
CA LEU A 398 5.28 16.71 17.09
C LEU A 398 3.95 17.47 17.09
N LEU A 399 3.10 17.22 16.08
CA LEU A 399 1.80 17.86 15.93
C LEU A 399 0.66 16.82 15.91
N PRO A 400 -0.54 17.21 16.40
CA PRO A 400 -1.75 16.46 16.11
C PRO A 400 -2.04 16.44 14.60
N GLN A 401 -2.84 15.47 14.19
CA GLN A 401 -3.11 15.16 12.78
C GLN A 401 -4.60 15.24 12.51
N GLU A 402 -4.97 15.85 11.39
CA GLU A 402 -6.35 15.91 10.90
C GLU A 402 -6.37 15.46 9.44
N PRO A 403 -7.22 14.47 9.06
CA PRO A 403 -8.05 13.66 9.95
C PRO A 403 -7.23 12.64 10.78
N HIS A 404 -7.75 12.25 11.95
CA HIS A 404 -7.18 11.18 12.78
C HIS A 404 -8.02 9.91 12.67
N ILE A 405 -7.60 8.97 11.83
CA ILE A 405 -8.33 7.74 11.49
C ILE A 405 -7.68 6.50 12.11
N GLY A 406 -6.34 6.47 12.15
CA GLY A 406 -5.56 5.39 12.75
C GLY A 406 -5.77 5.27 14.27
N GLY A 407 -5.13 4.27 14.87
CA GLY A 407 -4.94 4.23 16.32
C GLY A 407 -3.75 5.07 16.76
N GLU A 408 -3.54 5.15 18.06
CA GLU A 408 -2.36 5.79 18.66
C GLU A 408 -1.08 5.00 18.37
N GLY A 409 0.08 5.63 18.58
CA GLY A 409 1.38 4.96 18.48
C GLY A 409 1.55 3.80 19.46
N MET A 410 2.41 2.85 19.12
CA MET A 410 2.75 1.70 19.97
C MET A 410 3.77 2.08 21.05
N VAL A 411 3.57 1.61 22.27
CA VAL A 411 4.56 1.75 23.37
C VAL A 411 5.83 0.93 23.08
N GLY A 412 6.95 1.31 23.69
CA GLY A 412 8.26 0.65 23.53
C GLY A 412 9.38 1.54 22.97
N ALA A 413 9.09 2.80 22.63
CA ALA A 413 10.08 3.76 22.14
C ALA A 413 10.43 4.86 23.16
N GLY A 414 9.89 4.79 24.38
CA GLY A 414 10.05 5.83 25.41
C GLY A 414 9.33 7.15 25.09
N LEU A 415 8.28 7.13 24.27
CA LEU A 415 7.43 8.28 24.01
C LEU A 415 6.37 8.43 25.12
N SER A 416 5.99 9.65 25.45
CA SER A 416 4.90 9.90 26.40
C SER A 416 3.53 9.53 25.80
N VAL A 417 2.53 9.31 26.66
CA VAL A 417 1.16 9.02 26.22
C VAL A 417 0.61 10.12 25.30
N ASP A 418 0.88 11.38 25.60
CA ASP A 418 0.44 12.51 24.76
C ASP A 418 1.14 12.53 23.39
N GLN A 419 2.41 12.11 23.33
CA GLN A 419 3.11 11.95 22.06
C GLN A 419 2.53 10.79 21.25
N LEU A 420 2.25 9.64 21.88
CA LEU A 420 1.64 8.49 21.19
C LEU A 420 0.27 8.82 20.60
N LYS A 421 -0.53 9.63 21.29
CA LYS A 421 -1.83 10.14 20.81
C LYS A 421 -1.75 11.05 19.59
N GLN A 422 -0.59 11.66 19.33
CA GLN A 422 -0.36 12.51 18.16
C GLN A 422 0.10 11.71 16.93
N LEU A 423 0.43 10.42 17.11
CA LEU A 423 0.79 9.51 16.04
C LEU A 423 -0.45 8.82 15.48
N GLN A 424 -0.39 8.39 14.22
CA GLN A 424 -1.40 7.51 13.64
C GLN A 424 -0.75 6.19 13.23
N ARG A 425 -1.11 5.11 13.91
CA ARG A 425 -0.72 3.74 13.59
C ARG A 425 -1.94 2.93 13.19
N PHE A 426 -1.88 2.34 12.00
CA PHE A 426 -2.89 1.43 11.50
C PHE A 426 -2.46 0.00 11.85
N ASP A 427 -3.22 -0.66 12.73
CA ASP A 427 -2.96 -2.01 13.19
C ASP A 427 -3.91 -3.00 12.51
N PRO A 428 -3.42 -3.89 11.63
CA PRO A 428 -4.23 -4.92 10.99
C PRO A 428 -4.97 -5.86 11.94
N SER A 429 -4.50 -5.98 13.19
CA SER A 429 -5.01 -6.93 14.19
C SER A 429 -6.07 -6.35 15.12
N ILE A 430 -6.42 -5.08 14.96
CA ILE A 430 -7.27 -4.35 15.92
C ILE A 430 -8.70 -4.88 16.01
N ILE A 431 -9.20 -5.49 14.94
CA ILE A 431 -10.53 -6.10 14.89
C ILE A 431 -10.46 -7.49 14.23
N PRO A 432 -11.33 -8.44 14.60
CA PRO A 432 -11.38 -9.74 13.96
C PRO A 432 -11.65 -9.63 12.45
N LEU A 433 -11.07 -10.55 11.66
CA LEU A 433 -11.40 -10.68 10.25
C LEU A 433 -12.90 -11.00 10.10
N LYS A 434 -13.58 -10.23 9.25
CA LYS A 434 -15.02 -10.38 9.01
C LYS A 434 -15.26 -11.10 7.69
N ASP A 435 -15.89 -12.26 7.75
CA ASP A 435 -16.42 -12.93 6.58
C ASP A 435 -17.59 -12.07 6.04
N THR A 436 -17.42 -11.53 4.84
CA THR A 436 -18.38 -10.62 4.22
C THR A 436 -19.04 -11.31 3.03
N ASP A 437 -20.36 -11.43 3.09
CA ASP A 437 -21.22 -11.94 2.02
C ASP A 437 -22.22 -10.87 1.55
N ILE A 438 -22.98 -11.18 0.49
CA ILE A 438 -23.91 -10.21 -0.10
C ILE A 438 -25.02 -9.81 0.88
N THR A 439 -25.49 -10.73 1.70
CA THR A 439 -26.52 -10.49 2.73
C THR A 439 -26.01 -9.52 3.79
N SER A 440 -24.83 -9.76 4.34
CA SER A 440 -24.21 -8.90 5.35
C SER A 440 -23.86 -7.51 4.82
N ILE A 441 -23.54 -7.35 3.53
CA ILE A 441 -23.35 -6.02 2.92
C ILE A 441 -24.68 -5.27 2.83
N ARG A 442 -25.76 -5.93 2.40
CA ARG A 442 -27.08 -5.30 2.26
C ARG A 442 -27.65 -4.83 3.60
N ASP A 443 -27.41 -5.60 4.66
CA ASP A 443 -27.93 -5.32 5.99
C ASP A 443 -26.99 -4.42 6.82
N ALA A 444 -25.77 -4.16 6.35
CA ALA A 444 -24.80 -3.34 7.07
C ALA A 444 -25.15 -1.85 7.03
N ARG A 445 -25.08 -1.20 8.19
CA ARG A 445 -25.20 0.26 8.27
C ARG A 445 -23.96 0.91 7.66
N ARG A 446 -24.15 2.07 7.02
CA ARG A 446 -23.05 2.86 6.42
C ARG A 446 -21.93 3.16 7.40
N GLU A 447 -22.27 3.52 8.64
CA GLU A 447 -21.32 3.85 9.69
C GLU A 447 -20.44 2.64 10.09
N ASP A 448 -21.04 1.45 10.18
CA ASP A 448 -20.30 0.21 10.49
C ASP A 448 -19.31 -0.14 9.38
N MET A 449 -19.68 0.12 8.12
CA MET A 449 -18.79 -0.10 6.96
C MET A 449 -17.63 0.90 6.94
N ILE A 450 -17.87 2.19 7.21
CA ILE A 450 -16.81 3.19 7.31
C ILE A 450 -15.87 2.85 8.47
N TRP A 451 -16.42 2.49 9.64
CA TRP A 451 -15.62 2.07 10.77
C TRP A 451 -14.76 0.84 10.45
N LEU A 452 -15.33 -0.16 9.77
CA LEU A 452 -14.60 -1.34 9.33
C LEU A 452 -13.48 -0.97 8.34
N ALA A 453 -13.72 -0.08 7.37
CA ALA A 453 -12.70 0.39 6.43
C ALA A 453 -11.53 1.11 7.12
N ASN A 454 -11.81 1.84 8.20
CA ASN A 454 -10.81 2.55 8.99
C ASN A 454 -9.91 1.62 9.80
N LYS A 455 -10.47 0.47 10.24
CA LYS A 455 -9.79 -0.48 11.12
C LYS A 455 -9.14 -1.65 10.35
N ASP A 456 -9.86 -2.27 9.42
CA ASP A 456 -9.35 -3.40 8.63
C ASP A 456 -8.61 -2.94 7.37
N CYS A 457 -7.44 -2.35 7.56
CA CYS A 457 -6.58 -1.87 6.48
C CYS A 457 -5.14 -2.41 6.61
N ILE A 458 -4.24 -1.93 5.75
CA ILE A 458 -2.82 -2.29 5.80
C ILE A 458 -2.16 -1.76 7.09
N GLY A 459 -1.07 -2.38 7.50
CA GLY A 459 -0.18 -1.83 8.51
C GLY A 459 0.49 -0.56 7.98
N PHE A 460 0.35 0.53 8.72
CA PHE A 460 0.81 1.84 8.27
C PHE A 460 1.09 2.77 9.46
N PHE A 461 1.92 3.78 9.25
CA PHE A 461 2.28 4.75 10.28
C PHE A 461 2.43 6.16 9.70
N ILE A 462 2.00 7.17 10.47
CA ILE A 462 2.09 8.58 10.13
C ILE A 462 2.50 9.38 11.38
N ALA A 463 3.54 10.21 11.21
CA ALA A 463 3.97 11.21 12.19
C ALA A 463 4.07 12.58 11.50
N LYS A 464 3.51 13.62 12.14
CA LYS A 464 3.53 15.00 11.65
C LYS A 464 4.36 15.87 12.58
N PHE A 465 5.24 16.66 12.00
CA PHE A 465 6.13 17.58 12.71
C PHE A 465 6.01 18.99 12.15
N VAL A 466 6.28 19.98 12.98
CA VAL A 466 6.54 21.36 12.58
C VAL A 466 7.94 21.77 13.00
N LYS A 467 8.61 22.56 12.17
CA LYS A 467 9.89 23.18 12.51
C LYS A 467 9.66 24.52 13.20
N ARG A 468 10.03 24.65 14.47
CA ARG A 468 9.81 25.85 15.31
C ARG A 468 11.00 26.80 15.34
N GLU A 469 12.19 26.30 15.05
CA GLU A 469 13.45 27.06 15.12
C GLU A 469 14.30 26.77 13.87
N SER A 470 15.10 27.76 13.45
CA SER A 470 16.09 27.58 12.39
C SER A 470 17.24 26.71 12.90
N PHE A 471 17.89 25.98 11.98
CA PHE A 471 18.99 25.08 12.32
C PHE A 471 20.34 25.81 12.45
#